data_AF-A0A2V8X0M0-F1
#
_entry.id   AF-A0A2V8X0M0-F1
#
_cell.length_a   1.000
_cell.length_b   1.000
_cell.length_c   1.000
_cell.angle_alpha   90.00
_cell.angle_beta   90.00
_cell.angle_gamma   90.00
#
_symmetry.space_group_name_H-M   'P 1'
#
loop_
_entity.id
_entity.type
_entity.pdbx_description
1 polymer ?
#
loop_
_entity_poly.entity_id
_entity_poly.type
_entity_poly.pdbx_seq_one_letter_code
_entity_poly.pdbx_strand_id
1 'polypeptide(L)'
;MLKAGQDVVIQIAKEPLGKKGARITSHVALPGRFLVYMPTVHHTGVSRKIISAENRSRLRRLVSEAGNAYPGGFIVRTAAGGATDDEIRTDIEFLGKTWNEIKERSEQRKAPALLHRDLNLVERILRDYVSDDFTGIWIDNEEEYGKIVEFVSRFQPKLVNKVKLYTKETPIFEEFGIQHELDKALRAKVWLKSGGYIVINHTEALVAIDVNTGKFVGKGSTRLEDTIVKTNLEAVKEIVRQIRLRDLGGI
;
A
#
# COMPACT_ATOMS: atom_id res chain seq x y z
N MET A 1 -6.61 -25.43 -24.39
CA MET A 1 -5.31 -25.06 -24.99
C MET A 1 -5.51 -23.77 -25.77
N LEU A 2 -4.57 -22.81 -25.68
CA LEU A 2 -4.64 -21.54 -26.42
C LEU A 2 -4.21 -21.73 -27.88
N LYS A 3 -4.80 -20.96 -28.80
CA LYS A 3 -4.44 -20.95 -30.22
C LYS A 3 -3.80 -19.63 -30.63
N ALA A 4 -2.94 -19.65 -31.66
CA ALA A 4 -2.39 -18.42 -32.23
C ALA A 4 -3.52 -17.52 -32.76
N GLY A 5 -3.45 -16.23 -32.47
CA GLY A 5 -4.50 -15.26 -32.82
C GLY A 5 -5.72 -15.26 -31.89
N GLN A 6 -5.72 -16.06 -30.81
CA GLN A 6 -6.78 -16.00 -29.80
C GLN A 6 -6.60 -14.78 -28.90
N ASP A 7 -7.66 -13.98 -28.77
CA ASP A 7 -7.70 -12.87 -27.83
C ASP A 7 -7.86 -13.38 -26.39
N VAL A 8 -7.05 -12.85 -25.48
CA VAL A 8 -7.03 -13.22 -24.07
C VAL A 8 -6.89 -11.97 -23.22
N VAL A 9 -7.79 -11.79 -22.24
CA VAL A 9 -7.64 -10.76 -21.21
C VAL A 9 -6.50 -11.17 -20.28
N ILE A 10 -5.53 -10.28 -20.14
CA ILE A 10 -4.35 -10.50 -19.31
C ILE A 10 -4.12 -9.32 -18.36
N GLN A 11 -3.45 -9.59 -17.25
CA GLN A 11 -2.96 -8.60 -16.29
C GLN A 11 -1.43 -8.69 -16.21
N ILE A 12 -0.79 -7.52 -16.09
CA ILE A 12 0.65 -7.43 -15.81
C ILE A 12 0.87 -7.82 -14.34
N ALA A 13 1.51 -8.97 -14.12
CA ALA A 13 1.86 -9.48 -12.80
C ALA A 13 3.20 -8.94 -12.29
N LYS A 14 4.15 -8.66 -13.20
CA LYS A 14 5.41 -7.97 -12.90
C LYS A 14 5.79 -7.06 -14.06
N GLU A 15 6.22 -5.85 -13.73
CA GLU A 15 6.81 -4.90 -14.67
C GLU A 15 8.05 -5.49 -15.37
N PRO A 16 8.36 -5.02 -16.59
CA PRO A 16 9.56 -5.47 -17.31
C PRO A 16 10.83 -5.08 -16.53
N LEU A 17 11.83 -5.96 -16.55
CA LEU A 17 13.12 -5.72 -15.89
C LEU A 17 14.25 -5.90 -16.90
N GLY A 18 14.94 -4.79 -17.23
CA GLY A 18 15.98 -4.77 -18.25
C GLY A 18 15.44 -5.20 -19.61
N LYS A 19 16.00 -6.26 -20.18
CA LYS A 19 15.57 -6.84 -21.47
C LYS A 19 14.43 -7.86 -21.35
N LYS A 20 14.01 -8.23 -20.13
CA LYS A 20 12.91 -9.19 -19.92
C LYS A 20 11.58 -8.45 -19.99
N GLY A 21 10.70 -8.89 -20.89
CA GLY A 21 9.33 -8.36 -20.99
C GLY A 21 8.52 -8.58 -19.71
N ALA A 22 7.37 -7.91 -19.65
CA ALA A 22 6.47 -8.00 -18.51
C ALA A 22 5.99 -9.45 -18.30
N ARG A 23 5.85 -9.84 -17.03
CA ARG A 23 5.19 -11.11 -16.69
C ARG A 23 3.69 -10.90 -16.69
N ILE A 24 2.96 -11.76 -17.38
CA ILE A 24 1.51 -11.66 -17.52
C ILE A 24 0.80 -12.85 -16.87
N THR A 25 -0.48 -12.66 -16.52
CA THR A 25 -1.37 -13.71 -16.00
C THR A 25 -2.77 -13.52 -16.58
N SER A 26 -3.48 -14.62 -16.86
CA SER A 26 -4.92 -14.60 -17.17
C SER A 26 -5.80 -14.64 -15.91
N HIS A 27 -5.18 -14.87 -14.74
CA HIS A 27 -5.86 -14.77 -13.46
C HIS A 27 -5.90 -13.31 -13.01
N VAL A 28 -7.01 -12.63 -13.31
CA VAL A 28 -7.19 -11.22 -12.98
C VAL A 28 -7.45 -11.05 -11.49
N ALA A 29 -6.82 -10.06 -10.88
CA ALA A 29 -7.02 -9.64 -9.50
C ALA A 29 -7.23 -8.12 -9.45
N LEU A 30 -8.38 -7.71 -8.91
CA LEU A 30 -8.78 -6.31 -8.73
C LEU A 30 -8.73 -5.96 -7.24
N PRO A 31 -7.71 -5.22 -6.78
CA PRO A 31 -7.53 -4.90 -5.37
C PRO A 31 -8.41 -3.71 -4.96
N GLY A 32 -9.47 -4.00 -4.20
CA GLY A 32 -10.26 -3.02 -3.44
C GLY A 32 -9.63 -2.72 -2.09
N ARG A 33 -10.30 -1.93 -1.26
CA ARG A 33 -9.75 -1.52 0.04
C ARG A 33 -9.72 -2.69 1.02
N PHE A 34 -10.82 -3.41 1.13
CA PHE A 34 -11.03 -4.50 2.08
C PHE A 34 -10.91 -5.86 1.42
N LEU A 35 -11.14 -5.93 0.11
CA LEU A 35 -11.18 -7.16 -0.66
C LEU A 35 -10.23 -7.12 -1.85
N VAL A 36 -9.82 -8.29 -2.33
CA VAL A 36 -9.25 -8.47 -3.67
C VAL A 36 -10.21 -9.36 -4.44
N TYR A 37 -10.80 -8.83 -5.51
CA TYR A 37 -11.73 -9.58 -6.35
C TYR A 37 -10.97 -10.33 -7.44
N MET A 38 -11.26 -11.62 -7.59
CA MET A 38 -10.64 -12.52 -8.57
C MET A 38 -11.73 -13.11 -9.48
N PRO A 39 -12.15 -12.39 -10.53
CA PRO A 39 -13.27 -12.81 -11.38
C PRO A 39 -13.03 -14.12 -12.13
N THR A 40 -11.77 -14.47 -12.36
CA THR A 40 -11.34 -15.65 -13.13
C THR A 40 -10.96 -16.85 -12.25
N VAL A 41 -11.06 -16.73 -10.92
CA VAL A 41 -10.69 -17.78 -9.96
C VAL A 41 -11.79 -17.94 -8.92
N HIS A 42 -12.40 -19.12 -8.85
CA HIS A 42 -13.39 -19.44 -7.82
C HIS A 42 -12.69 -19.81 -6.50
N HIS A 43 -12.28 -18.80 -5.75
CA HIS A 43 -11.71 -18.98 -4.43
C HIS A 43 -12.04 -17.81 -3.50
N THR A 44 -12.64 -18.13 -2.35
CA THR A 44 -12.88 -17.15 -1.28
C THR A 44 -11.96 -17.41 -0.09
N GLY A 45 -11.05 -16.46 0.15
CA GLY A 45 -10.01 -16.55 1.18
C GLY A 45 -10.14 -15.44 2.21
N VAL A 46 -9.67 -15.68 3.44
CA VAL A 46 -9.56 -14.64 4.48
C VAL A 46 -8.12 -14.51 4.94
N SER A 47 -7.61 -13.28 4.99
CA SER A 47 -6.26 -12.94 5.43
C SER A 47 -5.92 -13.61 6.76
N ARG A 48 -4.78 -14.30 6.81
CA ARG A 48 -4.27 -14.96 8.03
C ARG A 48 -3.96 -13.99 9.16
N LYS A 49 -3.73 -12.70 8.85
CA LYS A 49 -3.52 -11.64 9.84
C LYS A 49 -4.78 -11.25 10.62
N ILE A 50 -5.97 -11.68 10.18
CA ILE A 50 -7.19 -11.56 10.98
C ILE A 50 -7.23 -12.76 11.93
N ILE A 51 -6.94 -12.52 13.21
CA ILE A 51 -6.75 -13.60 14.21
C ILE A 51 -8.10 -14.09 14.75
N SER A 52 -9.06 -13.18 14.97
CA SER A 52 -10.37 -13.53 15.53
C SER A 52 -11.13 -14.50 14.62
N ALA A 53 -11.37 -15.72 15.12
CA ALA A 53 -12.11 -16.76 14.40
C ALA A 53 -13.55 -16.34 14.09
N GLU A 54 -14.22 -15.67 15.04
CA GLU A 54 -15.56 -15.12 14.85
C GLU A 54 -15.60 -14.10 13.70
N ASN A 55 -14.66 -13.16 13.70
CA ASN A 55 -14.59 -12.13 12.67
C ASN A 55 -14.29 -12.73 11.29
N ARG A 56 -13.41 -13.74 11.22
CA ARG A 56 -13.15 -14.48 9.97
C ARG A 56 -14.41 -15.18 9.46
N SER A 57 -15.17 -15.82 10.34
CA SER A 57 -16.42 -16.49 9.97
C SER A 57 -17.46 -15.49 9.49
N ARG A 58 -17.61 -14.34 10.18
CA ARG A 58 -18.47 -13.23 9.76
C ARG A 58 -18.11 -12.73 8.36
N LEU A 59 -16.84 -12.35 8.15
CA LEU A 59 -16.35 -11.83 6.87
C LEU A 59 -16.48 -12.85 5.74
N ARG A 60 -16.15 -14.12 6.00
CA ARG A 60 -16.30 -15.20 5.02
C ARG A 60 -17.77 -15.38 4.61
N ARG A 61 -18.70 -15.41 5.57
CA ARG A 61 -20.13 -15.53 5.30
C ARG A 61 -20.62 -14.36 4.47
N LEU A 62 -20.34 -13.14 4.92
CA LEU A 62 -20.75 -11.91 4.25
C LEU A 62 -20.26 -11.84 2.80
N VAL A 63 -18.97 -12.12 2.58
CA VAL A 63 -18.36 -12.10 1.25
C VAL A 63 -18.90 -13.23 0.36
N SER A 64 -19.19 -14.39 0.93
CA SER A 64 -19.82 -15.48 0.18
C SER A 64 -21.25 -15.12 -0.24
N GLU A 65 -22.04 -14.54 0.65
CA GLU A 65 -23.44 -14.17 0.38
C GLU A 65 -23.52 -13.03 -0.65
N ALA A 66 -22.83 -11.92 -0.40
CA ALA A 66 -22.86 -10.75 -1.28
C ALA A 66 -22.05 -10.95 -2.58
N GLY A 67 -20.98 -11.75 -2.53
CA GLY A 67 -20.12 -12.00 -3.68
C GLY A 67 -20.73 -12.92 -4.74
N ASN A 68 -21.76 -13.71 -4.41
CA ASN A 68 -22.42 -14.63 -5.35
C ASN A 68 -23.04 -13.95 -6.58
N ALA A 69 -23.27 -12.63 -6.52
CA ALA A 69 -23.74 -11.84 -7.67
C ALA A 69 -22.69 -11.70 -8.78
N TYR A 70 -21.42 -12.03 -8.51
CA TYR A 70 -20.30 -11.82 -9.43
C TYR A 70 -19.53 -13.13 -9.66
N PRO A 71 -18.97 -13.37 -10.87
CA PRO A 71 -18.19 -14.57 -11.15
C PRO A 71 -16.90 -14.62 -10.32
N GLY A 72 -16.33 -15.80 -10.12
CA GLY A 72 -15.04 -15.95 -9.44
C GLY A 72 -15.15 -15.96 -7.91
N GLY A 73 -14.25 -15.24 -7.22
CA GLY A 73 -14.16 -15.22 -5.76
C GLY A 73 -13.40 -14.02 -5.22
N PHE A 74 -13.29 -13.94 -3.88
CA PHE A 74 -12.74 -12.77 -3.20
C PHE A 74 -11.73 -13.15 -2.12
N ILE A 75 -10.67 -12.37 -1.96
CA ILE A 75 -9.73 -12.48 -0.84
C ILE A 75 -9.94 -11.32 0.12
N VAL A 76 -10.29 -11.62 1.36
CA VAL A 76 -10.45 -10.62 2.43
C VAL A 76 -9.08 -10.15 2.92
N ARG A 77 -8.80 -8.85 2.80
CA ARG A 77 -7.56 -8.18 3.22
C ARG A 77 -7.55 -7.93 4.72
N THR A 78 -6.37 -7.67 5.29
CA THR A 78 -6.23 -7.37 6.73
C THR A 78 -7.04 -6.14 7.16
N ALA A 79 -7.15 -5.13 6.29
CA ALA A 79 -7.93 -3.92 6.54
C ALA A 79 -9.43 -4.20 6.80
N ALA A 80 -9.97 -5.31 6.29
CA ALA A 80 -11.36 -5.71 6.50
C ALA A 80 -11.66 -6.11 7.96
N GLY A 81 -10.64 -6.35 8.78
CA GLY A 81 -10.80 -6.79 10.17
C GLY A 81 -11.64 -5.83 11.02
N GLY A 82 -11.55 -4.52 10.76
CA GLY A 82 -12.34 -3.50 11.46
C GLY A 82 -13.51 -2.95 10.65
N ALA A 83 -13.75 -3.44 9.44
CA ALA A 83 -14.76 -2.89 8.54
C ALA A 83 -16.17 -3.35 8.90
N THR A 84 -17.14 -2.46 8.73
CA THR A 84 -18.57 -2.77 8.89
C THR A 84 -19.06 -3.65 7.74
N ASP A 85 -20.20 -4.32 7.94
CA ASP A 85 -20.78 -5.15 6.88
C ASP A 85 -21.08 -4.33 5.60
N ASP A 86 -21.54 -3.09 5.75
CA ASP A 86 -21.90 -2.21 4.63
C ASP A 86 -20.66 -1.73 3.85
N GLU A 87 -19.54 -1.51 4.54
CA GLU A 87 -18.27 -1.18 3.90
C GLU A 87 -17.75 -2.33 3.05
N ILE A 88 -17.90 -3.57 3.53
CA ILE A 88 -17.56 -4.77 2.75
C ILE A 88 -18.48 -4.93 1.54
N ARG A 89 -19.80 -4.74 1.70
CA ARG A 89 -20.75 -4.81 0.57
C ARG A 89 -20.46 -3.76 -0.49
N THR A 90 -20.17 -2.53 -0.07
CA THR A 90 -19.80 -1.43 -0.97
C THR A 90 -18.54 -1.77 -1.77
N ASP A 91 -17.52 -2.36 -1.12
CA ASP A 91 -16.28 -2.78 -1.81
C ASP A 91 -16.54 -3.94 -2.80
N ILE A 92 -17.43 -4.89 -2.48
CA ILE A 92 -17.87 -5.95 -3.42
C ILE A 92 -18.53 -5.35 -4.65
N GLU A 93 -19.51 -4.46 -4.45
CA GLU A 93 -20.25 -3.83 -5.55
C GLU A 93 -19.33 -2.99 -6.44
N PHE A 94 -18.42 -2.23 -5.83
CA PHE A 94 -17.43 -1.45 -6.55
C PHE A 94 -16.54 -2.32 -7.45
N LEU A 95 -15.98 -3.41 -6.89
CA LEU A 95 -15.11 -4.33 -7.63
C LEU A 95 -15.87 -5.08 -8.73
N GLY A 96 -17.12 -5.46 -8.45
CA GLY A 96 -18.00 -6.09 -9.43
C GLY A 96 -18.32 -5.18 -10.62
N LYS A 97 -18.68 -3.91 -10.36
CA LYS A 97 -18.89 -2.89 -11.41
C LYS A 97 -17.62 -2.67 -12.24
N THR A 98 -16.47 -2.55 -11.58
CA THR A 98 -15.17 -2.39 -12.26
C THR A 98 -14.88 -3.55 -13.22
N TRP A 99 -15.17 -4.78 -12.81
CA TRP A 99 -14.99 -5.94 -13.68
C TRP A 99 -15.96 -5.95 -14.87
N ASN A 100 -17.23 -5.57 -14.65
CA ASN A 100 -18.20 -5.47 -15.73
C ASN A 100 -17.77 -4.45 -16.78
N GLU A 101 -17.24 -3.29 -16.36
CA GLU A 101 -16.67 -2.29 -17.28
C GLU A 101 -15.46 -2.83 -18.06
N ILE A 102 -14.59 -3.61 -17.40
CA ILE A 102 -13.44 -4.27 -18.07
C ILE A 102 -13.94 -5.26 -19.13
N LYS A 103 -14.96 -6.06 -18.80
CA LYS A 103 -15.55 -7.05 -19.70
C LYS A 103 -16.18 -6.38 -20.91
N GLU A 104 -17.00 -5.36 -20.68
CA GLU A 104 -17.63 -4.59 -21.75
C GLU A 104 -16.59 -3.97 -22.69
N ARG A 105 -15.54 -3.34 -22.14
CA ARG A 105 -14.43 -2.79 -22.95
C ARG A 105 -13.70 -3.86 -23.74
N SER A 106 -13.56 -5.07 -23.19
CA SER A 106 -12.90 -6.19 -23.85
C SER A 106 -13.66 -6.71 -25.06
N GLU A 107 -15.00 -6.58 -25.04
CA GLU A 107 -15.88 -6.98 -26.15
C GLU A 107 -15.96 -5.89 -27.22
N GLN A 108 -15.87 -4.62 -26.81
CA GLN A 108 -15.96 -3.47 -27.71
C GLN A 108 -14.64 -3.13 -28.43
N ARG A 109 -13.47 -3.44 -27.85
CA ARG A 109 -12.16 -3.08 -28.40
C ARG A 109 -11.46 -4.27 -29.02
N LYS A 110 -10.86 -4.08 -30.20
CA LYS A 110 -9.95 -5.08 -30.81
C LYS A 110 -8.61 -5.10 -30.10
N ALA A 111 -8.06 -6.30 -29.89
CA ALA A 111 -6.73 -6.46 -29.31
C ALA A 111 -5.62 -5.96 -30.26
N PRO A 112 -4.49 -5.43 -29.74
CA PRO A 112 -4.21 -5.14 -28.33
C PRO A 112 -4.85 -3.83 -27.87
N ALA A 113 -5.48 -3.83 -26.69
CA ALA A 113 -6.09 -2.64 -26.09
C ALA A 113 -5.91 -2.60 -24.57
N LEU A 114 -5.67 -1.41 -24.02
CA LEU A 114 -5.73 -1.18 -22.57
C LEU A 114 -7.20 -1.19 -22.13
N LEU A 115 -7.57 -2.14 -21.28
CA LEU A 115 -8.93 -2.28 -20.74
C LEU A 115 -9.12 -1.50 -19.44
N HIS A 116 -8.12 -1.60 -18.56
CA HIS A 116 -8.10 -0.96 -17.25
C HIS A 116 -6.68 -0.64 -16.84
N ARG A 117 -6.50 0.55 -16.26
CA ARG A 117 -5.24 1.00 -15.68
C ARG A 117 -5.37 0.85 -14.17
N ASP A 118 -4.47 0.06 -13.58
CA ASP A 118 -4.43 -0.11 -12.13
C ASP A 118 -4.04 1.19 -11.43
N LEU A 119 -4.28 1.24 -10.13
CA LEU A 119 -4.06 2.41 -9.29
C LEU A 119 -2.60 2.87 -9.34
N ASN A 120 -2.41 4.17 -9.52
CA ASN A 120 -1.12 4.81 -9.40
C ASN A 120 -0.62 4.81 -7.94
N LEU A 121 0.61 5.27 -7.69
CA LEU A 121 1.18 5.26 -6.33
C LEU A 121 0.30 6.01 -5.31
N VAL A 122 -0.18 7.21 -5.66
CA VAL A 122 -0.99 8.04 -4.77
C VAL A 122 -2.33 7.38 -4.48
N GLU A 123 -3.01 6.89 -5.51
CA GLU A 123 -4.28 6.17 -5.38
C GLU A 123 -4.14 4.90 -4.52
N ARG A 124 -3.03 4.15 -4.68
CA ARG A 124 -2.72 3.00 -3.82
C ARG A 124 -2.52 3.41 -2.36
N ILE A 125 -1.78 4.49 -2.11
CA ILE A 125 -1.57 5.01 -0.75
C ILE A 125 -2.91 5.40 -0.12
N LEU A 126 -3.75 6.14 -0.86
CA LEU A 126 -5.07 6.55 -0.41
C LEU A 126 -5.94 5.34 -0.07
N ARG A 127 -6.01 4.35 -0.96
CA ARG A 127 -6.78 3.11 -0.74
C ARG A 127 -6.28 2.31 0.46
N ASP A 128 -4.96 2.18 0.64
CA ASP A 128 -4.38 1.23 1.60
C ASP A 128 -4.15 1.83 2.99
N TYR A 129 -3.87 3.14 3.10
CA TYR A 129 -3.44 3.76 4.36
C TYR A 129 -4.44 4.76 4.94
N VAL A 130 -5.21 5.47 4.11
CA VAL A 130 -6.08 6.52 4.64
C VAL A 130 -7.29 5.91 5.31
N SER A 131 -7.55 6.29 6.56
CA SER A 131 -8.72 5.88 7.34
C SER A 131 -9.41 7.09 7.96
N ASP A 132 -10.52 6.84 8.66
CA ASP A 132 -11.34 7.89 9.28
C ASP A 132 -10.62 8.64 10.41
N ASP A 133 -9.49 8.15 10.90
CA ASP A 133 -8.61 8.80 11.87
C ASP A 133 -7.71 9.89 11.27
N PHE A 134 -7.55 9.93 9.94
CA PHE A 134 -6.83 11.03 9.28
C PHE A 134 -7.63 12.33 9.39
N THR A 135 -6.94 13.43 9.72
CA THR A 135 -7.55 14.76 9.86
C THR A 135 -7.66 15.51 8.52
N GLY A 136 -6.82 15.18 7.55
CA GLY A 136 -6.82 15.79 6.22
C GLY A 136 -5.85 15.10 5.26
N ILE A 137 -6.16 15.19 3.97
CA ILE A 137 -5.28 14.84 2.85
C ILE A 137 -4.98 16.16 2.15
N TRP A 138 -3.73 16.62 2.24
CA TRP A 138 -3.31 17.89 1.64
C TRP A 138 -2.58 17.65 0.33
N ILE A 139 -2.97 18.40 -0.71
CA ILE A 139 -2.42 18.30 -2.05
C ILE A 139 -2.09 19.71 -2.50
N ASP A 140 -0.88 19.96 -2.97
CA ASP A 140 -0.37 21.28 -3.38
C ASP A 140 -0.46 21.52 -4.90
N ASN A 141 -1.07 20.60 -5.64
CA ASN A 141 -1.31 20.70 -7.08
C ASN A 141 -2.81 20.58 -7.40
N GLU A 142 -3.34 21.54 -8.16
CA GLU A 142 -4.78 21.63 -8.47
C GLU A 142 -5.28 20.49 -9.38
N GLU A 143 -4.48 20.07 -10.36
CA GLU A 143 -4.84 18.97 -11.27
C GLU A 143 -4.91 17.63 -10.51
N GLU A 144 -3.90 17.36 -9.67
CA GLU A 144 -3.88 16.16 -8.82
C GLU A 144 -4.98 16.20 -7.74
N TYR A 145 -5.30 17.38 -7.21
CA TYR A 145 -6.43 17.55 -6.29
C TYR A 145 -7.74 17.10 -6.94
N GLY A 146 -8.02 17.53 -8.17
CA GLY A 146 -9.20 17.10 -8.91
C GLY A 146 -9.27 15.58 -9.10
N LYS A 147 -8.16 14.97 -9.55
CA LYS A 147 -8.06 13.51 -9.72
C LYS A 147 -8.29 12.75 -8.41
N ILE A 148 -7.71 13.24 -7.31
CA ILE A 148 -7.82 12.60 -6.00
C ILE A 148 -9.23 12.75 -5.43
N VAL A 149 -9.89 13.90 -5.59
CA VAL A 149 -11.29 14.07 -5.20
C VAL A 149 -12.18 13.09 -5.96
N GLU A 150 -12.02 12.95 -7.27
CA GLU A 150 -12.78 11.98 -8.08
C GLU A 150 -12.50 10.53 -7.63
N PHE A 151 -11.24 10.20 -7.37
CA PHE A 151 -10.84 8.89 -6.87
C PHE A 151 -11.45 8.58 -5.50
N VAL A 152 -11.30 9.48 -4.52
CA VAL A 152 -11.84 9.30 -3.16
C VAL A 152 -13.36 9.26 -3.19
N SER A 153 -14.01 10.04 -4.06
CA SER A 153 -15.48 10.00 -4.22
C SER A 153 -15.98 8.64 -4.70
N ARG A 154 -15.17 7.90 -5.48
CA ARG A 154 -15.52 6.55 -5.95
C ARG A 154 -15.22 5.47 -4.91
N PHE A 155 -14.05 5.54 -4.26
CA PHE A 155 -13.56 4.47 -3.38
C PHE A 155 -13.97 4.66 -1.91
N GLN A 156 -13.99 5.89 -1.40
CA GLN A 156 -14.29 6.23 0.00
C GLN A 156 -15.00 7.59 0.13
N PRO A 157 -16.29 7.69 -0.25
CA PRO A 157 -17.03 8.95 -0.27
C PRO A 157 -17.00 9.74 1.05
N LYS A 158 -16.94 9.03 2.19
CA LYS A 158 -16.85 9.62 3.54
C LYS A 158 -15.60 10.50 3.74
N LEU A 159 -14.53 10.26 2.98
CA LEU A 159 -13.26 10.94 3.12
C LEU A 159 -13.10 12.15 2.19
N VAL A 160 -14.04 12.38 1.26
CA VAL A 160 -13.94 13.47 0.28
C VAL A 160 -13.75 14.83 0.96
N ASN A 161 -14.51 15.08 2.03
CA ASN A 161 -14.42 16.33 2.82
C ASN A 161 -13.08 16.54 3.53
N LYS A 162 -12.22 15.51 3.57
CA LYS A 162 -10.87 15.59 4.14
C LYS A 162 -9.81 15.93 3.10
N VAL A 163 -10.12 15.84 1.81
CA VAL A 163 -9.21 16.23 0.73
C VAL A 163 -9.20 17.75 0.61
N LYS A 164 -8.02 18.36 0.77
CA LYS A 164 -7.83 19.81 0.81
C LYS A 164 -6.73 20.23 -0.16
N LEU A 165 -7.02 21.26 -0.95
CA LEU A 165 -6.03 21.93 -1.78
C LEU A 165 -5.20 22.89 -0.90
N TYR A 166 -3.89 22.73 -0.96
CA TYR A 166 -2.92 23.60 -0.31
C TYR A 166 -2.52 24.71 -1.28
N THR A 167 -2.74 25.97 -0.87
CA THR A 167 -2.59 27.15 -1.75
C THR A 167 -1.65 28.22 -1.18
N LYS A 168 -0.96 27.94 -0.06
CA LYS A 168 -0.01 28.88 0.51
C LYS A 168 1.28 28.91 -0.31
N GLU A 169 2.01 30.02 -0.23
CA GLU A 169 3.31 30.17 -0.91
C GLU A 169 4.41 29.29 -0.30
N THR A 170 4.38 29.08 1.02
CA THR A 170 5.33 28.20 1.71
C THR A 170 5.19 26.76 1.19
N PRO A 171 6.27 26.03 0.87
CA PRO A 171 6.15 24.64 0.47
C PRO A 171 5.45 23.78 1.52
N ILE A 172 4.57 22.89 1.07
CA ILE A 172 3.73 22.06 1.96
C ILE A 172 4.56 21.29 3.00
N PHE A 173 5.73 20.75 2.64
CA PHE A 173 6.58 20.01 3.57
C PHE A 173 7.28 20.89 4.60
N GLU A 174 7.56 22.16 4.28
CA GLU A 174 8.12 23.10 5.24
C GLU A 174 7.06 23.52 6.27
N GLU A 175 5.85 23.84 5.80
CA GLU A 175 4.72 24.21 6.65
C GLU A 175 4.40 23.13 7.69
N PHE A 176 4.46 21.85 7.30
CA PHE A 176 4.22 20.72 8.21
C PHE A 176 5.48 20.21 8.92
N GLY A 177 6.65 20.84 8.73
CA GLY A 177 7.91 20.43 9.35
C GLY A 177 8.44 19.06 8.87
N ILE A 178 7.92 18.55 7.75
CA ILE A 178 8.29 17.26 7.16
C ILE A 178 9.64 17.38 6.44
N GLN A 179 9.94 18.54 5.86
CA GLN A 179 11.16 18.75 5.06
C GLN A 179 12.43 18.39 5.84
N HIS A 180 12.54 18.85 7.09
CA HIS A 180 13.67 18.55 7.95
C HIS A 180 13.80 17.05 8.26
N GLU A 181 12.69 16.34 8.48
CA GLU A 181 12.69 14.89 8.70
C GLU A 181 13.09 14.12 7.44
N LEU A 182 12.68 14.60 6.27
CA LEU A 182 13.04 14.01 4.97
C LEU A 182 14.54 14.15 4.70
N ASP A 183 15.08 15.36 4.88
CA ASP A 183 16.52 15.62 4.72
C ASP A 183 17.37 14.79 5.68
N LYS A 184 16.88 14.58 6.90
CA LYS A 184 17.52 13.70 7.88
C LYS A 184 17.44 12.24 7.46
N ALA A 185 16.30 11.80 6.93
CA ALA A 185 16.07 10.42 6.50
C ALA A 185 16.91 10.03 5.27
N LEU A 186 17.31 10.98 4.41
CA LEU A 186 18.13 10.69 3.23
C LEU A 186 19.63 10.56 3.55
N ARG A 187 20.10 10.96 4.74
CA ARG A 187 21.52 10.88 5.10
C ARG A 187 21.95 9.45 5.37
N ALA A 188 23.12 9.03 4.88
CA ALA A 188 23.68 7.70 5.21
C ALA A 188 23.77 7.46 6.73
N LYS A 189 24.06 8.50 7.52
CA LYS A 189 24.13 8.46 8.98
C LYS A 189 22.86 9.02 9.62
N VAL A 190 22.21 8.22 10.46
CA VAL A 190 20.98 8.59 11.18
C VAL A 190 21.20 8.50 12.69
N TRP A 191 21.02 9.62 13.39
CA TRP A 191 21.21 9.70 14.85
C TRP A 191 20.01 9.17 15.63
N LEU A 192 20.30 8.40 16.68
CA LEU A 192 19.34 7.89 17.67
C LEU A 192 19.15 8.89 18.81
N LYS A 193 18.05 8.75 19.56
CA LYS A 193 17.68 9.68 20.64
C LYS A 193 18.72 9.71 21.77
N SER A 194 19.33 8.56 22.04
CA SER A 194 20.41 8.41 23.03
C SER A 194 21.75 9.02 22.62
N GLY A 195 21.95 9.39 21.35
CA GLY A 195 23.24 9.89 20.84
C GLY A 195 24.12 8.84 20.17
N GLY A 196 23.65 7.58 20.11
CA GLY A 196 24.14 6.61 19.12
C GLY A 196 23.67 6.96 17.71
N TYR A 197 24.09 6.19 16.70
CA TYR A 197 23.66 6.37 15.32
C TYR A 197 23.73 5.07 14.54
N ILE A 198 22.94 4.99 13.47
CA ILE A 198 23.03 3.94 12.46
C ILE A 198 23.64 4.50 11.17
N VAL A 199 24.33 3.64 10.42
CA VAL A 199 24.87 3.96 9.09
C VAL A 199 24.29 2.97 8.09
N ILE A 200 23.66 3.48 7.04
CA ILE A 200 22.99 2.68 6.00
C ILE A 200 23.76 2.81 4.70
N ASN A 201 24.30 1.68 4.21
CA ASN A 201 25.08 1.61 2.97
C ASN A 201 24.44 0.64 1.99
N HIS A 202 24.17 1.11 0.78
CA HIS A 202 23.71 0.26 -0.32
C HIS A 202 24.89 -0.35 -1.05
N THR A 203 24.80 -1.65 -1.32
CA THR A 203 25.72 -2.37 -2.21
C THR A 203 24.92 -2.95 -3.39
N GLU A 204 25.60 -3.64 -4.31
CA GLU A 204 24.95 -4.25 -5.47
C GLU A 204 23.92 -5.32 -5.10
N ALA A 205 24.17 -6.10 -4.04
CA ALA A 205 23.35 -7.26 -3.70
C ALA A 205 22.59 -7.13 -2.37
N LEU A 206 23.03 -6.23 -1.48
CA LEU A 206 22.48 -6.10 -0.13
C LEU A 206 22.55 -4.66 0.40
N VAL A 207 21.78 -4.39 1.46
CA VAL A 207 21.87 -3.16 2.25
C VAL A 207 22.49 -3.47 3.61
N ALA A 208 23.66 -2.90 3.88
CA ALA A 208 24.34 -3.06 5.16
C ALA A 208 23.94 -1.93 6.11
N ILE A 209 23.53 -2.29 7.33
CA ILE A 209 23.20 -1.33 8.38
C ILE A 209 24.09 -1.57 9.59
N ASP A 210 24.93 -0.59 9.93
CA ASP A 210 25.81 -0.62 11.09
C ASP A 210 25.24 0.21 12.25
N VAL A 211 25.40 -0.25 13.49
CA VAL A 211 24.86 0.38 14.71
C VAL A 211 26.01 0.80 15.63
N ASN A 212 26.08 2.09 15.92
CA ASN A 212 27.14 2.68 16.71
C ASN A 212 26.55 3.34 17.98
N THR A 213 27.17 3.09 19.14
CA THR A 213 26.82 3.74 20.41
C THR A 213 27.26 5.20 20.47
N GLY A 214 28.21 5.61 19.62
CA GLY A 214 28.64 7.01 19.50
C GLY A 214 29.17 7.58 20.81
N LYS A 215 28.67 8.76 21.22
CA LYS A 215 29.04 9.41 22.50
C LYS A 215 28.24 8.88 23.70
N PHE A 216 27.34 7.93 23.49
CA PHE A 216 26.48 7.37 24.53
C PHE A 216 27.22 6.24 25.25
N VAL A 217 28.07 6.61 26.21
CA VAL A 217 28.89 5.68 27.02
C VAL A 217 28.42 5.56 28.47
N GLY A 218 27.13 5.81 28.72
CA GLY A 218 26.55 5.85 30.07
C GLY A 218 27.06 7.05 30.90
N LYS A 219 26.17 7.69 31.68
CA LYS A 219 26.62 8.59 32.75
C LYS A 219 26.57 7.78 34.04
N GLY A 220 27.72 7.58 34.69
CA GLY A 220 27.89 7.08 36.06
C GLY A 220 26.95 5.96 36.52
N SER A 221 27.48 4.76 36.73
CA SER A 221 26.81 3.56 37.27
C SER A 221 25.89 2.75 36.35
N THR A 222 25.67 3.14 35.09
CA THR A 222 24.99 2.26 34.11
C THR A 222 26.00 1.28 33.51
N ARG A 223 25.69 -0.03 33.52
CA ARG A 223 26.57 -1.04 32.91
C ARG A 223 26.65 -0.77 31.40
N LEU A 224 27.82 -1.02 30.81
CA LEU A 224 28.03 -0.91 29.36
C LEU A 224 27.03 -1.79 28.59
N GLU A 225 26.72 -2.97 29.12
CA GLU A 225 25.74 -3.90 28.55
C GLU A 225 24.34 -3.27 28.43
N ASP A 226 23.86 -2.58 29.47
CA ASP A 226 22.55 -1.90 29.45
C ASP A 226 22.53 -0.80 28.39
N THR A 227 23.66 -0.12 28.20
CA THR A 227 23.83 0.92 27.19
C THR A 227 23.78 0.35 25.77
N ILE A 228 24.42 -0.80 25.52
CA ILE A 228 24.39 -1.52 24.24
C ILE A 228 22.96 -2.00 23.95
N VAL A 229 22.31 -2.66 24.92
CA VAL A 229 20.94 -3.17 24.75
C VAL A 229 19.98 -2.03 24.43
N LYS A 230 20.05 -0.92 25.17
CA LYS A 230 19.21 0.26 24.91
C LYS A 230 19.45 0.85 23.52
N THR A 231 20.72 0.97 23.11
CA THR A 231 21.08 1.48 21.77
C THR A 231 20.51 0.59 20.67
N ASN A 232 20.62 -0.73 20.80
CA ASN A 232 20.07 -1.67 19.83
C ASN A 232 18.54 -1.61 19.76
N LEU A 233 17.84 -1.49 20.90
CA LEU A 233 16.39 -1.34 20.91
C LEU A 233 15.92 -0.04 20.23
N GLU A 234 16.67 1.06 20.39
CA GLU A 234 16.42 2.30 19.67
C GLU A 234 16.72 2.15 18.17
N ALA A 235 17.86 1.51 17.83
CA ALA A 235 18.28 1.27 16.46
C ALA A 235 17.24 0.45 15.69
N VAL A 236 16.70 -0.63 16.26
CA VAL A 236 15.69 -1.48 15.60
C VAL A 236 14.47 -0.66 15.18
N LYS A 237 13.97 0.23 16.04
CA LYS A 237 12.81 1.08 15.71
C LYS A 237 13.12 2.02 14.55
N GLU A 238 14.32 2.63 14.54
CA GLU A 238 14.74 3.54 13.48
C GLU A 238 15.02 2.80 12.18
N ILE A 239 15.65 1.62 12.22
CA ILE A 239 15.91 0.77 11.06
C ILE A 239 14.59 0.41 10.34
N VAL A 240 13.58 -0.04 11.09
CA VAL A 240 12.26 -0.35 10.52
C VAL A 240 11.57 0.90 9.94
N ARG A 241 11.85 2.09 10.49
CA ARG A 241 11.40 3.35 9.90
C ARG A 241 12.13 3.64 8.59
N GLN A 242 13.46 3.54 8.56
CA GLN A 242 14.29 3.82 7.40
C GLN A 242 14.06 2.85 6.23
N ILE A 243 13.83 1.56 6.51
CA ILE A 243 13.44 0.56 5.50
C ILE A 243 12.19 1.02 4.75
N ARG A 244 11.19 1.55 5.46
CA ARG A 244 9.96 2.06 4.85
C ARG A 244 10.15 3.40 4.14
N LEU A 245 10.91 4.32 4.73
CA LEU A 245 11.12 5.66 4.17
C LEU A 245 11.95 5.63 2.88
N ARG A 246 12.89 4.69 2.77
CA ARG A 246 13.78 4.57 1.61
C ARG A 246 13.37 3.46 0.64
N ASP A 247 12.26 2.79 0.91
CA ASP A 247 11.78 1.63 0.16
C ASP A 247 12.90 0.57 -0.04
N LEU A 248 13.62 0.23 1.05
CA LEU A 248 14.73 -0.71 1.01
C LEU A 248 14.20 -2.13 0.73
N GLY A 249 14.55 -2.68 -0.43
CA GLY A 249 14.26 -4.06 -0.81
C GLY A 249 15.54 -4.84 -1.14
N GLY A 250 15.49 -6.16 -0.98
CA GLY A 250 16.64 -7.05 -1.17
C GLY A 250 17.05 -7.75 0.13
N ILE A 251 18.34 -8.09 0.21
CA ILE A 251 18.98 -8.68 1.40
C ILE A 251 19.45 -7.56 2.32
#